data_AF-A0A966BS35-F1
#
_entry.id   AF-A0A966BS35-F1
#
_cell.length_a   1.000
_cell.length_b   1.000
_cell.length_c   1.000
_cell.angle_alpha   90.00
_cell.angle_beta   90.00
_cell.angle_gamma   90.00
#
_symmetry.space_group_name_H-M   'P 1'
#
loop_
_entity.id
_entity.type
_entity.pdbx_description
1 polymer ?
#
loop_
_entity_poly.entity_id
_entity_poly.type
_entity_poly.pdbx_seq_one_letter_code
_entity_poly.pdbx_strand_id
1 'polypeptide(L)'
;MPSDSTVIRSHVPAGLYCKTALFAAMAPLWRALSRLESVVLADEIAAQPMRRPIYIAGVPRSGTTLLTEMLARHPAVTSHRYSDFPNLWTPYWHNWLADRVGRDRSEPAERAHRDRLKVNRESPEAVEEVLWMNFFDRLHDPTHDQRLTADTDNPAFERAYRDHIAKLLAVRGAERYLA
;
A
#
# COMPACT_ATOMS: atom_id res chain seq x y z
N MET A 1 20.28 2.10 -41.81
CA MET A 1 21.03 1.89 -40.55
C MET A 1 20.03 1.48 -39.50
N PRO A 2 20.04 0.23 -39.01
CA PRO A 2 19.16 -0.18 -37.92
C PRO A 2 19.76 0.30 -36.59
N SER A 3 18.93 0.96 -35.77
CA SER A 3 19.26 1.37 -34.42
C SER A 3 19.04 0.20 -33.46
N ASP A 4 20.13 -0.37 -32.95
CA ASP A 4 20.09 -1.31 -31.83
C ASP A 4 19.70 -0.54 -30.54
N SER A 5 18.42 -0.62 -30.17
CA SER A 5 17.96 -0.24 -28.84
C SER A 5 18.28 -1.39 -27.88
N THR A 6 19.49 -1.38 -27.32
CA THR A 6 19.91 -2.25 -26.23
C THR A 6 19.02 -2.00 -25.02
N VAL A 7 18.01 -2.86 -24.81
CA VAL A 7 17.24 -2.91 -23.58
C VAL A 7 18.22 -3.25 -22.46
N ILE A 8 18.58 -2.25 -21.64
CA ILE A 8 19.35 -2.47 -20.42
C ILE A 8 18.46 -3.28 -19.47
N ARG A 9 18.62 -4.61 -19.49
CA ARG A 9 18.05 -5.49 -18.47
C ARG A 9 18.80 -5.20 -17.17
N SER A 10 18.16 -4.51 -16.23
CA SER A 10 18.69 -4.35 -14.88
C SER A 10 18.89 -5.73 -14.25
N HIS A 11 20.15 -6.09 -13.97
CA HIS A 11 20.47 -7.34 -13.31
C HIS A 11 20.08 -7.23 -11.83
N VAL A 12 18.87 -7.70 -11.49
CA VAL A 12 18.44 -7.82 -10.10
C VAL A 12 19.32 -8.89 -9.43
N PRO A 13 19.98 -8.59 -8.29
CA PRO A 13 20.80 -9.56 -7.59
C PRO A 13 20.00 -10.83 -7.28
N ALA A 14 20.54 -12.02 -7.58
CA ALA A 14 19.82 -13.28 -7.44
C ALA A 14 19.23 -13.50 -6.04
N GLY A 15 19.92 -13.04 -4.98
CA GLY A 15 19.40 -13.10 -3.61
C GLY A 15 18.17 -12.21 -3.35
N LEU A 16 18.07 -11.07 -4.04
CA LEU A 16 16.89 -10.20 -3.98
C LEU A 16 15.73 -10.84 -4.74
N TYR A 17 16.00 -11.46 -5.90
CA TYR A 17 15.03 -12.22 -6.68
C TYR A 17 14.45 -13.41 -5.91
N CYS A 18 15.28 -14.20 -5.23
CA CYS A 18 14.78 -15.33 -4.42
C CYS A 18 13.90 -14.86 -3.26
N LYS A 19 14.23 -13.72 -2.63
CA LYS A 19 13.41 -13.14 -1.55
C LYS A 19 12.06 -12.65 -2.05
N THR A 20 12.03 -11.96 -3.19
CA THR A 20 10.76 -11.50 -3.79
C THR A 20 9.93 -12.67 -4.30
N ALA A 21 10.55 -13.68 -4.89
CA ALA A 21 9.88 -14.91 -5.33
C ALA A 21 9.31 -15.71 -4.15
N LEU A 22 10.04 -15.83 -3.04
CA LEU A 22 9.54 -16.47 -1.82
C LEU A 22 8.37 -15.68 -1.23
N PHE A 23 8.48 -14.35 -1.17
CA PHE A 23 7.40 -13.49 -0.69
C PHE A 23 6.13 -13.64 -1.53
N ALA A 24 6.28 -13.71 -2.87
CA ALA A 24 5.18 -13.97 -3.79
C ALA A 24 4.58 -15.38 -3.60
N ALA A 25 5.42 -16.40 -3.40
CA ALA A 25 4.96 -17.77 -3.13
C ALA A 25 4.20 -17.90 -1.80
N MET A 26 4.48 -17.03 -0.83
CA MET A 26 3.78 -16.97 0.46
C MET A 26 2.48 -16.16 0.43
N ALA A 27 2.06 -15.63 -0.73
CA ALA A 27 0.81 -14.91 -0.92
C ALA A 27 -0.43 -15.56 -0.25
N PRO A 28 -0.67 -16.89 -0.36
CA PRO A 28 -1.82 -17.51 0.29
C PRO A 28 -1.77 -17.43 1.82
N LEU A 29 -0.58 -17.55 2.41
CA LEU A 29 -0.39 -17.44 3.85
C LEU A 29 -0.68 -16.01 4.32
N TRP A 30 -0.18 -15.02 3.59
CA TRP A 30 -0.43 -13.62 3.90
C TRP A 30 -1.92 -13.26 3.83
N ARG A 31 -2.65 -13.76 2.81
CA ARG A 31 -4.10 -13.62 2.73
C ARG A 31 -4.81 -14.30 3.89
N ALA A 32 -4.38 -15.50 4.27
CA ALA A 32 -4.96 -16.21 5.40
C ALA A 32 -4.79 -15.43 6.71
N LEU A 33 -3.60 -14.85 6.94
CA LEU A 33 -3.32 -14.01 8.10
C LEU A 33 -4.18 -12.75 8.11
N SER A 34 -4.32 -12.08 6.97
CA SER A 34 -5.21 -10.93 6.84
C SER A 34 -6.67 -11.29 7.14
N ARG A 35 -7.15 -12.42 6.64
CA ARG A 35 -8.52 -12.90 6.93
C ARG A 35 -8.70 -13.23 8.40
N LEU A 36 -7.70 -13.85 9.05
CA LEU A 36 -7.75 -14.13 10.48
C LEU A 36 -7.91 -12.84 11.28
N GLU A 37 -7.12 -11.81 10.95
CA GLU A 37 -7.27 -10.50 11.59
C GLU A 37 -8.65 -9.88 11.31
N SER A 38 -9.22 -10.03 10.11
CA SER A 38 -10.58 -9.55 9.82
C SER A 38 -11.65 -10.26 10.66
N VAL A 39 -11.50 -11.56 10.90
CA VAL A 39 -12.43 -12.35 11.72
C VAL A 39 -12.34 -11.96 13.19
N VAL A 40 -11.13 -11.74 13.70
CA VAL A 40 -10.91 -11.34 15.10
C VAL A 40 -11.46 -9.94 15.36
N LEU A 41 -11.37 -9.03 14.38
CA LEU A 41 -11.77 -7.62 14.49
C LEU A 41 -13.10 -7.32 13.80
N ALA A 42 -13.99 -8.32 13.70
CA ALA A 42 -15.22 -8.19 12.94
C ALA A 42 -16.09 -7.03 13.44
N ASP A 43 -16.15 -6.83 14.77
CA ASP A 43 -16.94 -5.78 15.40
C ASP A 43 -16.33 -4.38 15.15
N GLU A 44 -15.01 -4.24 15.26
CA GLU A 44 -14.30 -2.98 14.98
C GLU A 44 -14.40 -2.59 13.50
N ILE A 45 -14.28 -3.56 12.60
CA ILE A 45 -14.44 -3.36 11.15
C ILE A 45 -15.88 -2.96 10.82
N ALA A 46 -16.88 -3.63 11.41
CA ALA A 46 -18.28 -3.30 11.21
C ALA A 46 -18.63 -1.89 11.72
N ALA A 47 -17.99 -1.44 12.79
CA ALA A 47 -18.14 -0.10 13.33
C ALA A 47 -17.48 1.00 12.48
N GLN A 48 -16.53 0.64 11.60
CA GLN A 48 -15.78 1.57 10.76
C GLN A 48 -16.00 1.33 9.26
N PRO A 49 -17.19 1.68 8.72
CA PRO A 49 -17.44 1.57 7.29
C PRO A 49 -16.55 2.54 6.51
N MET A 50 -15.98 2.07 5.39
CA MET A 50 -15.25 2.91 4.46
C MET A 50 -16.17 3.99 3.85
N ARG A 51 -16.01 5.24 4.29
CA ARG A 51 -16.81 6.39 3.82
C ARG A 51 -15.96 7.36 3.01
N ARG A 52 -16.32 7.53 1.73
CA ARG A 52 -15.75 8.56 0.84
C ARG A 52 -14.20 8.56 0.85
N PRO A 53 -13.55 7.45 0.47
CA PRO A 53 -12.10 7.43 0.30
C PRO A 53 -11.64 8.50 -0.70
N ILE A 54 -10.43 8.99 -0.52
CA ILE A 54 -9.78 9.99 -1.37
C ILE A 54 -8.70 9.28 -2.16
N TYR A 55 -8.86 9.24 -3.48
CA TYR A 55 -7.88 8.67 -4.39
C TYR A 55 -7.21 9.78 -5.21
N ILE A 56 -5.89 9.89 -5.12
CA ILE A 56 -5.05 10.81 -5.87
C ILE A 56 -4.43 10.04 -7.04
N ALA A 57 -4.94 10.29 -8.24
CA ALA A 57 -4.37 9.76 -9.47
C ALA A 57 -3.55 10.84 -10.19
N GLY A 58 -2.46 10.43 -10.83
CA GLY A 58 -1.62 11.32 -11.63
C GLY A 58 -0.50 10.58 -12.33
N VAL A 59 0.15 11.26 -13.28
CA VAL A 59 1.35 10.75 -13.93
C VAL A 59 2.56 10.86 -13.00
N PRO A 60 3.62 10.05 -13.20
CA PRO A 60 4.86 10.23 -12.46
C PRO A 60 5.35 11.68 -12.52
N ARG A 61 5.84 12.19 -11.38
CA ARG A 61 6.36 13.56 -11.23
C ARG A 61 5.33 14.70 -11.38
N SER A 62 4.03 14.42 -11.30
CA SER A 62 2.96 15.44 -11.29
C SER A 62 2.72 16.14 -9.94
N GLY A 63 3.50 15.79 -8.91
CA GLY A 63 3.37 16.40 -7.57
C GLY A 63 2.36 15.71 -6.65
N THR A 64 1.88 14.50 -7.01
CA THR A 64 0.95 13.71 -6.18
C THR A 64 1.49 13.50 -4.76
N THR A 65 2.78 13.20 -4.58
CA THR A 65 3.39 13.03 -3.25
C THR A 65 3.19 14.25 -2.34
N LEU A 66 3.35 15.47 -2.87
CA LEU A 66 3.14 16.69 -2.08
C LEU A 66 1.67 16.84 -1.68
N LEU A 67 0.75 16.56 -2.60
CA LEU A 67 -0.68 16.61 -2.32
C LEU A 67 -1.09 15.56 -1.27
N THR A 68 -0.56 14.35 -1.37
CA THR A 68 -0.78 13.27 -0.40
C THR A 68 -0.25 13.68 0.99
N GLU A 69 0.98 14.21 1.07
CA GLU A 69 1.57 14.74 2.31
C GLU A 69 0.71 15.84 2.94
N MET A 70 0.16 16.76 2.13
CA MET A 70 -0.70 17.83 2.63
C MET A 70 -2.02 17.28 3.18
N LEU A 71 -2.68 16.36 2.47
CA LEU A 71 -3.96 15.80 2.88
C LEU A 71 -3.84 14.86 4.08
N ALA A 72 -2.75 14.09 4.16
CA ALA A 72 -2.46 13.17 5.27
C ALA A 72 -2.26 13.87 6.61
N ARG A 73 -2.01 15.20 6.63
CA ARG A 73 -1.93 15.99 7.86
C ARG A 73 -3.29 16.27 8.51
N HIS A 74 -4.38 16.04 7.79
CA HIS A 74 -5.71 16.27 8.34
C HIS A 74 -6.05 15.17 9.37
N PRO A 75 -6.50 15.51 10.59
CA PRO A 75 -6.69 14.53 11.67
C PRO A 75 -7.72 13.44 11.36
N ALA A 76 -8.71 13.74 10.52
CA ALA A 76 -9.73 12.77 10.10
C ALA A 76 -9.28 11.84 8.95
N VAL A 77 -8.08 12.02 8.40
CA VAL A 77 -7.58 11.31 7.22
C VAL A 77 -6.45 10.36 7.61
N THR A 78 -6.45 9.16 7.04
CA THR A 78 -5.32 8.23 7.12
C THR A 78 -4.98 7.64 5.77
N SER A 79 -3.70 7.34 5.56
CA SER A 79 -3.14 6.66 4.40
C SER A 79 -2.17 5.61 4.87
N HIS A 80 -1.74 4.67 4.03
CA HIS A 80 -0.54 3.90 4.36
C HIS A 80 0.67 4.79 4.58
N ARG A 81 1.59 4.29 5.41
CA ARG A 81 2.86 4.93 5.77
C ARG A 81 4.02 4.01 5.44
N TYR A 82 5.22 4.56 5.36
CA TYR A 82 6.45 3.75 5.24
C TYR A 82 6.57 2.68 6.34
N SER A 83 6.09 2.95 7.55
CA SER A 83 6.10 2.01 8.67
C SER A 83 5.16 0.83 8.50
N ASP A 84 4.13 0.92 7.62
CA ASP A 84 3.22 -0.19 7.33
C ASP A 84 3.89 -1.27 6.47
N PHE A 85 4.94 -0.94 5.73
CA PHE A 85 5.76 -1.90 5.02
C PHE A 85 6.87 -2.47 5.94
N PRO A 86 7.10 -3.79 5.99
CA PRO A 86 6.53 -4.86 5.14
C PRO A 86 5.22 -5.49 5.65
N ASN A 87 4.74 -5.13 6.84
CA ASN A 87 3.60 -5.77 7.50
C ASN A 87 2.22 -5.27 6.99
N LEU A 88 2.05 -5.24 5.68
CA LEU A 88 0.82 -4.74 5.04
C LEU A 88 -0.40 -5.65 5.24
N TRP A 89 -0.20 -6.92 5.56
CA TRP A 89 -1.30 -7.89 5.58
C TRP A 89 -2.12 -7.86 6.87
N THR A 90 -1.52 -7.38 7.95
CA THR A 90 -2.15 -7.22 9.27
C THR A 90 -1.99 -5.78 9.76
N PRO A 91 -2.62 -4.80 9.08
CA PRO A 91 -2.43 -3.39 9.39
C PRO A 91 -2.86 -3.04 10.81
N TYR A 92 -3.89 -3.69 11.36
CA TYR A 92 -4.41 -3.36 12.68
C TYR A 92 -3.42 -3.78 13.76
N TRP A 93 -3.03 -5.06 13.81
CA TRP A 93 -2.12 -5.56 14.84
C TRP A 93 -0.75 -4.87 14.78
N HIS A 94 -0.25 -4.63 13.56
CA HIS A 94 1.01 -3.93 13.37
C HIS A 94 0.97 -2.49 13.92
N ASN A 95 -0.07 -1.72 13.57
CA ASN A 95 -0.20 -0.34 14.06
C ASN A 95 -0.48 -0.30 15.56
N TRP A 96 -1.29 -1.22 16.09
CA TRP A 96 -1.55 -1.36 17.51
C TRP A 96 -0.27 -1.66 18.29
N LEU A 97 0.57 -2.55 17.79
CA LEU A 97 1.85 -2.89 18.41
C LEU A 97 2.83 -1.71 18.35
N ALA A 98 2.91 -1.03 17.20
CA ALA A 98 3.73 0.16 17.03
C ALA A 98 3.34 1.28 18.02
N ASP A 99 2.05 1.44 18.29
CA ASP A 99 1.56 2.38 19.31
C ASP A 99 1.95 2.00 20.74
N ARG A 100 2.01 0.70 21.05
CA ARG A 100 2.42 0.19 22.37
C ARG A 100 3.91 0.30 22.62
N VAL A 101 4.73 -0.02 21.61
CA VAL A 101 6.20 -0.02 21.71
C VAL A 101 6.78 1.39 21.53
N GLY A 102 6.00 2.30 20.95
CA GLY A 102 6.42 3.65 20.61
C GLY A 102 6.82 3.74 19.14
N ARG A 103 6.25 4.72 18.45
CA ARG A 103 6.56 4.98 17.03
C ARG A 103 7.92 5.66 16.90
N ASP A 104 8.59 5.36 15.79
CA ASP A 104 9.84 6.00 15.42
C ASP A 104 9.59 7.49 15.13
N ARG A 105 10.25 8.35 15.90
CA ARG A 105 10.20 9.81 15.76
C ARG A 105 11.47 10.38 15.14
N SER A 106 12.20 9.56 14.37
CA SER A 106 13.38 10.01 13.65
C SER A 106 13.10 11.29 12.86
N GLU A 107 14.08 12.20 12.90
CA GLU A 107 14.04 13.45 12.16
C GLU A 107 13.81 13.18 10.67
N PRO A 108 12.82 13.83 10.03
CA PRO A 108 12.54 13.65 8.62
C PRO A 108 13.78 13.92 7.75
N ALA A 109 14.13 12.93 6.93
CA ALA A 109 15.27 12.99 6.02
C ALA A 109 14.80 13.27 4.59
N GLU A 110 15.63 13.93 3.78
CA GLU A 110 15.30 14.13 2.37
C GLU A 110 15.19 12.77 1.66
N ARG A 111 14.09 12.55 0.95
CA ARG A 111 13.83 11.28 0.27
C ARG A 111 14.82 11.07 -0.88
N ALA A 112 15.01 9.81 -1.28
CA ALA A 112 15.99 9.40 -2.30
C ALA A 112 15.88 10.15 -3.64
N HIS A 113 14.70 10.69 -3.95
CA HIS A 113 14.43 11.45 -5.17
C HIS A 113 14.97 12.89 -5.17
N ARG A 114 15.53 13.38 -4.05
CA ARG A 114 16.18 14.70 -3.91
C ARG A 114 15.34 15.88 -4.40
N ASP A 115 14.07 15.86 -4.04
CA ASP A 115 13.10 16.89 -4.41
C ASP A 115 12.69 17.76 -3.22
N ARG A 116 13.54 17.83 -2.19
CA ARG A 116 13.37 18.61 -0.95
C ARG A 116 12.21 18.15 -0.06
N LEU A 117 11.48 17.11 -0.44
CA LEU A 117 10.52 16.48 0.46
C LEU A 117 11.27 15.69 1.52
N LYS A 118 10.99 16.03 2.77
CA LYS A 118 11.51 15.31 3.93
C LYS A 118 10.47 14.31 4.39
N VAL A 119 10.86 13.04 4.46
CA VAL A 119 9.99 11.92 4.85
C VAL A 119 10.60 11.19 6.03
N ASN A 120 9.75 10.58 6.84
CA ASN A 120 10.16 9.62 7.87
C ASN A 120 9.28 8.36 7.80
N ARG A 121 9.41 7.46 8.78
CA ARG A 121 8.63 6.22 8.79
C ARG A 121 7.12 6.44 8.88
N GLU A 122 6.69 7.60 9.38
CA GLU A 122 5.27 7.94 9.53
C GLU A 122 4.71 8.76 8.37
N SER A 123 5.55 9.12 7.38
CA SER A 123 5.10 9.79 6.16
C SER A 123 4.21 8.88 5.32
N PRO A 124 3.17 9.44 4.66
CA PRO A 124 2.32 8.70 3.72
C PRO A 124 3.12 8.11 2.56
N GLU A 125 2.81 6.87 2.18
CA GLU A 125 3.43 6.22 1.03
C GLU A 125 2.43 5.29 0.30
N ALA A 126 2.47 5.31 -1.03
CA ALA A 126 1.62 4.50 -1.90
C ALA A 126 2.15 3.06 -2.01
N VAL A 127 1.92 2.26 -0.97
CA VAL A 127 2.39 0.86 -0.88
C VAL A 127 1.33 -0.17 -1.30
N GLU A 128 0.16 0.29 -1.74
CA GLU A 128 -0.98 -0.56 -2.08
C GLU A 128 -0.70 -1.51 -3.25
N GLU A 129 0.25 -1.18 -4.12
CA GLU A 129 0.64 -2.01 -5.26
C GLU A 129 0.90 -3.48 -4.86
N VAL A 130 1.44 -3.71 -3.66
CA VAL A 130 1.63 -5.07 -3.10
C VAL A 130 0.32 -5.83 -2.93
N LEU A 131 -0.75 -5.13 -2.53
CA LEU A 131 -2.10 -5.70 -2.46
C LEU A 131 -2.60 -6.02 -3.87
N TRP A 132 -2.46 -5.08 -4.82
CA TRP A 132 -2.90 -5.28 -6.21
C TRP A 132 -2.20 -6.47 -6.88
N MET A 133 -0.88 -6.55 -6.81
CA MET A 133 -0.08 -7.65 -7.39
C MET A 133 -0.52 -9.02 -6.89
N ASN A 134 -1.07 -9.10 -5.68
CA ASN A 134 -1.56 -10.34 -5.12
C ASN A 134 -2.93 -10.75 -5.68
N PHE A 135 -3.80 -9.83 -6.11
CA PHE A 135 -5.12 -10.20 -6.65
C PHE A 135 -5.20 -10.15 -8.19
N PHE A 136 -4.19 -9.59 -8.84
CA PHE A 136 -4.14 -9.42 -10.29
C PHE A 136 -2.85 -10.04 -10.85
N ASP A 137 -2.94 -11.27 -11.36
CA ASP A 137 -1.79 -12.09 -11.77
C ASP A 137 -0.99 -11.54 -12.96
N ARG A 138 -1.56 -10.58 -13.70
CA ARG A 138 -0.99 -10.00 -14.93
C ARG A 138 -0.54 -8.55 -14.76
N LEU A 139 -0.44 -8.07 -13.52
CA LEU A 139 0.02 -6.71 -13.26
C LEU A 139 1.44 -6.52 -13.80
N HIS A 140 1.68 -5.43 -14.51
CA HIS A 140 2.97 -5.10 -15.18
C HIS A 140 3.35 -5.95 -16.38
N ASP A 141 2.47 -6.81 -16.89
CA ASP A 141 2.70 -7.50 -18.17
C ASP A 141 2.31 -6.57 -19.34
N PRO A 142 3.27 -6.05 -20.12
CA PRO A 142 2.98 -5.15 -21.24
C PRO A 142 2.28 -5.84 -22.42
N THR A 143 2.20 -7.18 -22.42
CA THR A 143 1.52 -7.94 -23.48
C THR A 143 0.01 -8.03 -23.27
N HIS A 144 -0.48 -7.58 -22.11
CA HIS A 144 -1.89 -7.62 -21.73
C HIS A 144 -2.43 -6.20 -21.51
N ASP A 145 -3.64 -5.95 -22.00
CA ASP A 145 -4.38 -4.74 -21.62
C ASP A 145 -4.82 -4.85 -20.15
N GLN A 146 -4.42 -3.88 -19.35
CA GLN A 146 -4.68 -3.80 -17.90
C GLN A 146 -5.66 -2.66 -17.57
N ARG A 147 -6.38 -2.14 -18.56
CA ARG A 147 -7.39 -1.09 -18.36
C ARG A 147 -8.55 -1.62 -17.51
N LEU A 148 -8.79 -0.96 -16.37
CA LEU A 148 -9.98 -1.15 -15.56
C LEU A 148 -11.11 -0.25 -16.08
N THR A 149 -12.33 -0.78 -16.12
CA THR A 149 -13.54 -0.08 -16.54
C THR A 149 -14.59 -0.14 -15.43
N ALA A 150 -15.73 0.52 -15.62
CA ALA A 150 -16.83 0.45 -14.66
C ALA A 150 -17.40 -0.97 -14.47
N ASP A 151 -17.22 -1.83 -15.48
CA ASP A 151 -17.68 -3.22 -15.46
C ASP A 151 -16.64 -4.19 -14.91
N THR A 152 -15.46 -3.70 -14.50
CA THR A 152 -14.43 -4.54 -13.91
C THR A 152 -14.77 -4.89 -12.47
N ASP A 153 -14.94 -6.17 -12.19
CA ASP A 153 -15.11 -6.70 -10.84
C ASP A 153 -13.96 -7.63 -10.45
N ASN A 154 -13.68 -7.67 -9.15
CA ASN A 154 -12.89 -8.72 -8.52
C ASN A 154 -13.38 -8.87 -7.08
N PRO A 155 -14.42 -9.68 -6.84
CA PRO A 155 -15.07 -9.74 -5.53
C PRO A 155 -14.12 -10.15 -4.39
N ALA A 156 -13.06 -10.92 -4.70
CA ALA A 156 -12.05 -11.31 -3.72
C ALA A 156 -11.17 -10.11 -3.31
N PHE A 157 -10.68 -9.35 -4.30
CA PHE A 157 -9.93 -8.11 -4.05
C PHE A 157 -10.78 -7.08 -3.33
N GLU A 158 -12.00 -6.81 -3.81
CA GLU A 158 -12.88 -5.78 -3.25
C GLU A 158 -13.18 -6.01 -1.77
N ARG A 159 -13.46 -7.26 -1.38
CA ARG A 159 -13.66 -7.60 0.04
C ARG A 159 -12.38 -7.41 0.85
N ALA A 160 -11.27 -7.98 0.38
CA ALA A 160 -10.00 -7.89 1.10
C ALA A 160 -9.54 -6.44 1.26
N TYR A 161 -9.73 -5.62 0.23
CA TYR A 161 -9.36 -4.22 0.21
C TYR A 161 -10.24 -3.36 1.13
N ARG A 162 -11.56 -3.58 1.14
CA ARG A 162 -12.47 -2.91 2.09
C ARG A 162 -12.15 -3.26 3.54
N ASP A 163 -11.93 -4.54 3.84
CA ASP A 163 -11.55 -4.98 5.19
C ASP A 163 -10.21 -4.36 5.60
N HIS A 164 -9.23 -4.37 4.70
CA HIS A 164 -7.91 -3.78 4.91
C HIS A 164 -8.01 -2.29 5.28
N ILE A 165 -8.80 -1.53 4.53
CA ILE A 165 -9.02 -0.10 4.80
C ILE A 165 -9.75 0.10 6.13
N ALA A 166 -10.82 -0.67 6.39
CA ALA A 166 -11.59 -0.55 7.63
C ALA A 166 -10.73 -0.82 8.87
N LYS A 167 -9.84 -1.81 8.82
CA LYS A 167 -8.84 -2.07 9.87
C LYS A 167 -7.91 -0.89 10.11
N LEU A 168 -7.41 -0.28 9.04
CA LEU A 168 -6.51 0.87 9.12
C LEU A 168 -7.22 2.09 9.70
N LEU A 169 -8.47 2.33 9.30
CA LEU A 169 -9.33 3.38 9.86
C LEU A 169 -9.59 3.14 11.35
N ALA A 170 -9.93 1.90 11.73
CA ALA A 170 -10.23 1.51 13.10
C ALA A 170 -9.02 1.68 14.03
N VAL A 171 -7.84 1.17 13.65
CA VAL A 171 -6.65 1.25 14.52
C VAL A 171 -6.15 2.68 14.69
N ARG A 172 -6.39 3.56 13.72
CA ARG A 172 -5.92 4.95 13.73
C ARG A 172 -6.99 5.97 14.14
N GLY A 173 -8.23 5.52 14.37
CA GLY A 173 -9.34 6.40 14.70
C GLY A 173 -9.64 7.45 13.62
N ALA A 174 -9.38 7.14 12.35
CA ALA A 174 -9.58 8.05 11.23
C ALA A 174 -10.93 7.78 10.53
N GLU A 175 -11.47 8.79 9.87
CA GLU A 175 -12.77 8.70 9.20
C GLU A 175 -12.65 8.40 7.71
N ARG A 176 -11.56 8.87 7.08
CA ARG A 176 -11.39 8.82 5.63
C ARG A 176 -10.05 8.23 5.27
N TYR A 177 -10.09 7.33 4.30
CA TYR A 177 -8.90 6.74 3.71
C TYR A 177 -8.37 7.61 2.56
N LEU A 178 -7.05 7.72 2.46
CA LEU A 178 -6.32 8.46 1.44
C LEU A 178 -5.30 7.53 0.78
N ALA A 179 -5.31 7.49 -0.55
CA ALA A 179 -4.35 6.79 -1.39
C ALA A 179 -4.00 7.64 -2.62
#